data_AF-K1RZN2-F1
#
_entry.id   AF-K1RZN2-F1
#
_cell.length_a   1.000
_cell.length_b   1.000
_cell.length_c   1.000
_cell.angle_alpha   90.00
_cell.angle_beta   90.00
_cell.angle_gamma   90.00
#
_symmetry.space_group_name_H-M   'P 1'
#
loop_
_entity.id
_entity.type
_entity.pdbx_description
1 polymer ?
#
loop_
_entity_poly.entity_id
_entity_poly.type
_entity_poly.pdbx_seq_one_letter_code
_entity_poly.pdbx_strand_id
1 'polypeptide(L)'
;MLRDALQNYGEKVVIGFLNGKERKIKGSNIKPVHHYSLEKIVSKYNFENVVIMDEMGMGGKCEDDKSFIYEDIERILNAGINVYTSTNLKRFQNVNSSFKEISGIGVKKTIPIRFLEMADRIVFVDRKPE
;
A
#
# COMPACT_ATOMS: atom_id res chain seq x y z
N MET A 1 -35.09 -3.28 14.42
CA MET A 1 -34.61 -2.30 13.41
C MET A 1 -33.13 -1.95 13.62
N LEU A 2 -32.23 -2.94 13.71
CA LEU A 2 -30.78 -2.70 13.82
C LEU A 2 -29.96 -3.87 13.22
N ARG A 3 -30.55 -4.59 12.26
CA ARG A 3 -29.90 -5.70 11.54
C ARG A 3 -29.60 -5.38 10.09
N ASP A 4 -30.17 -4.30 9.54
CA ASP A 4 -30.06 -3.98 8.11
C ASP A 4 -28.93 -2.98 7.78
N ALA A 5 -28.23 -2.44 8.78
CA ALA A 5 -27.16 -1.46 8.57
C ALA A 5 -25.77 -2.06 8.29
N LEU A 6 -25.64 -3.39 8.26
CA LEU A 6 -24.35 -4.09 8.10
C LEU A 6 -24.18 -4.80 6.75
N GLN A 7 -25.05 -4.56 5.76
CA GLN A 7 -25.05 -5.33 4.51
C GLN A 7 -24.28 -4.74 3.33
N ASN A 8 -23.63 -3.58 3.46
CA ASN A 8 -22.74 -3.06 2.42
C ASN A 8 -21.26 -3.24 2.82
N TYR A 9 -20.84 -4.49 3.01
CA TYR A 9 -19.42 -4.84 2.96
C TYR A 9 -18.97 -4.78 1.49
N GLY A 10 -17.92 -4.01 1.20
CA GLY A 10 -17.47 -3.75 -0.18
C GLY A 10 -17.38 -5.03 -1.02
N GLU A 11 -18.12 -5.08 -2.12
CA GLU A 11 -18.44 -6.32 -2.83
C GLU A 11 -17.20 -7.03 -3.41
N LYS A 12 -16.07 -6.33 -3.59
CA LYS A 12 -14.81 -6.89 -4.13
C LYS A 12 -13.57 -6.16 -3.57
N VAL A 13 -12.97 -6.63 -2.48
CA VAL A 13 -11.68 -6.08 -2.00
C VAL A 13 -10.54 -7.01 -2.39
N VAL A 14 -9.58 -6.50 -3.16
CA VAL A 14 -8.35 -7.25 -3.48
C VAL A 14 -7.21 -6.74 -2.61
N ILE A 15 -6.61 -7.64 -1.84
CA ILE A 15 -5.40 -7.33 -1.07
C ILE A 15 -4.20 -7.88 -1.83
N GLY A 16 -3.45 -6.97 -2.44
CA GLY A 16 -2.23 -7.28 -3.15
C GLY A 16 -1.06 -7.33 -2.17
N PHE A 17 -0.53 -8.52 -1.91
CA PHE A 17 0.74 -8.65 -1.20
C PHE A 17 1.88 -8.70 -2.21
N LEU A 18 2.46 -7.54 -2.52
CA LEU A 18 3.65 -7.47 -3.39
C LEU A 18 4.95 -7.86 -2.68
N ASN A 19 4.88 -8.25 -1.41
CA ASN A 19 6.04 -8.66 -0.63
C ASN A 19 6.04 -10.18 -0.46
N GLY A 20 6.99 -10.87 -1.11
CA GLY A 20 7.14 -12.34 -1.04
C GLY A 20 7.53 -12.90 0.33
N LYS A 21 7.62 -12.08 1.38
CA LYS A 21 7.74 -12.55 2.77
C LYS A 21 6.33 -12.61 3.36
N GLU A 22 5.83 -13.82 3.54
CA GLU A 22 4.48 -14.13 4.02
C GLU A 22 4.06 -13.27 5.22
N ARG A 23 2.96 -12.52 5.09
CA ARG A 23 2.09 -12.19 6.23
C ARG A 23 0.83 -13.05 6.07
N LYS A 24 0.75 -14.17 6.78
CA LYS A 24 -0.49 -14.95 6.84
C LYS A 24 -1.56 -14.14 7.56
N ILE A 25 -2.60 -13.70 6.85
CA ILE A 25 -3.78 -13.15 7.50
C ILE A 25 -4.58 -14.32 8.07
N LYS A 26 -4.43 -14.59 9.37
CA LYS A 26 -5.26 -15.60 10.05
C LYS A 26 -6.68 -15.07 10.19
N GLY A 27 -7.68 -15.90 9.88
CA GLY A 27 -9.09 -15.63 10.18
C GLY A 27 -9.84 -14.74 9.18
N SER A 28 -9.33 -14.54 7.96
CA SER A 28 -10.04 -13.78 6.93
C SER A 28 -10.39 -14.64 5.71
N ASN A 29 -11.55 -14.38 5.09
CA ASN A 29 -11.93 -14.92 3.78
C ASN A 29 -11.19 -14.22 2.62
N ILE A 30 -10.18 -13.40 2.93
CA ILE A 30 -9.41 -12.66 1.95
C ILE A 30 -8.48 -13.64 1.25
N LYS A 31 -8.58 -13.72 -0.08
CA LYS A 31 -7.66 -14.49 -0.91
C LYS A 31 -6.46 -13.61 -1.26
N PRO A 32 -5.27 -13.82 -0.66
CA PRO A 32 -4.09 -13.10 -1.09
C PRO A 32 -3.74 -13.51 -2.52
N VAL A 33 -3.54 -12.52 -3.37
CA VAL A 33 -3.05 -12.74 -4.73
C VAL A 33 -1.54 -12.55 -4.72
N HIS A 34 -0.80 -13.63 -4.99
CA HIS A 34 0.66 -13.66 -5.00
C HIS A 34 1.18 -13.61 -6.43
N HIS A 35 2.24 -12.84 -6.70
CA HIS A 35 3.00 -12.88 -7.96
C HIS A 35 2.19 -12.64 -9.25
N TYR A 36 1.42 -11.55 -9.30
CA TYR A 36 0.86 -11.09 -10.58
C TYR A 36 1.62 -9.85 -11.03
N SER A 37 2.03 -9.82 -12.31
CA SER A 37 2.38 -8.56 -12.95
C SER A 37 1.17 -7.64 -12.85
N LEU A 38 1.42 -6.34 -12.70
CA LEU A 38 0.34 -5.37 -12.50
C LEU A 38 -0.69 -5.42 -13.63
N GLU A 39 -0.23 -5.66 -14.85
CA GLU A 39 -1.06 -5.81 -16.05
C GLU A 39 -2.00 -7.02 -15.92
N LYS A 40 -1.53 -8.12 -15.34
CA LYS A 40 -2.39 -9.29 -15.04
C LYS A 40 -3.37 -9.00 -13.91
N ILE A 41 -3.02 -8.18 -12.93
CA ILE A 41 -3.94 -7.74 -11.88
C ILE A 41 -5.09 -6.95 -12.52
N VAL A 42 -4.74 -5.89 -13.27
CA VAL A 42 -5.68 -4.99 -13.95
C VAL A 42 -6.56 -5.72 -14.96
N SER A 43 -5.99 -6.65 -15.76
CA SER A 43 -6.75 -7.38 -16.77
C SER A 43 -7.63 -8.52 -16.23
N LYS A 44 -7.22 -9.15 -15.11
CA LYS A 44 -7.95 -10.30 -14.55
C LYS A 44 -9.12 -9.88 -13.67
N TYR A 45 -9.04 -8.74 -13.02
CA TYR A 45 -10.04 -8.27 -12.08
C TYR A 45 -10.67 -6.98 -12.63
N ASN A 46 -11.97 -7.02 -12.90
CA ASN A 46 -12.74 -5.81 -13.21
C ASN A 46 -12.93 -5.02 -11.90
N PHE A 47 -11.99 -4.13 -11.60
CA PHE A 47 -11.94 -3.38 -10.35
C PHE A 47 -12.98 -2.26 -10.31
N GLU A 48 -14.15 -2.55 -9.76
CA GLU A 48 -15.05 -1.50 -9.26
C GLU A 48 -14.58 -0.96 -7.89
N ASN A 49 -13.68 -1.68 -7.21
CA ASN A 49 -13.48 -1.58 -5.77
C ASN A 49 -12.00 -1.79 -5.38
N VAL A 50 -11.46 -0.82 -4.66
CA VAL A 50 -10.18 -0.74 -3.90
C VAL A 50 -9.15 -1.90 -3.97
N VAL A 51 -7.88 -1.52 -4.19
CA VAL A 51 -6.68 -2.34 -3.93
C VAL A 51 -6.01 -1.91 -2.62
N ILE A 52 -5.63 -2.88 -1.78
CA ILE A 52 -4.80 -2.62 -0.59
C ILE A 52 -3.35 -3.00 -0.91
N MET A 53 -2.44 -2.04 -0.74
CA MET A 53 -1.00 -2.17 -0.99
C MET A 53 -0.20 -1.81 0.25
N ASP A 54 0.41 -2.80 0.88
CA ASP A 54 1.17 -2.57 2.11
C ASP A 54 2.60 -2.05 1.83
N GLU A 55 3.13 -1.22 2.72
CA GLU A 55 4.52 -0.74 2.73
C GLU A 55 5.01 0.00 1.46
N MET A 56 4.36 1.11 1.06
CA MET A 56 4.64 1.80 -0.22
C MET A 56 6.13 2.18 -0.47
N GLY A 57 6.92 2.34 0.59
CA GLY A 57 8.35 2.68 0.50
C GLY A 57 9.29 1.50 0.27
N MET A 58 8.75 0.31 0.06
CA MET A 58 9.51 -0.90 -0.23
C MET A 58 9.73 -1.05 -1.74
N GLY A 59 10.85 -1.67 -2.10
CA GLY A 59 11.06 -2.10 -3.48
C GLY A 59 10.16 -3.29 -3.77
N GLY A 60 9.57 -3.30 -4.97
CA GLY A 60 8.94 -4.46 -5.57
C GLY A 60 9.91 -5.65 -5.57
N LYS A 61 9.34 -6.84 -5.43
CA LYS A 61 10.06 -8.12 -5.39
C LYS A 61 9.61 -9.07 -6.50
N CYS A 62 9.18 -8.55 -7.64
CA CYS A 62 9.11 -9.38 -8.83
C CYS A 62 10.55 -9.57 -9.33
N GLU A 63 10.93 -10.81 -9.70
CA GLU A 63 12.29 -11.14 -10.13
C GLU A 63 12.78 -10.23 -11.28
N ASP A 64 11.84 -9.74 -12.10
CA ASP A 64 12.10 -8.90 -13.26
C ASP A 64 11.77 -7.41 -13.05
N ASP A 65 11.18 -7.02 -11.91
CA ASP A 65 10.79 -5.62 -11.66
C ASP A 65 11.47 -5.05 -10.40
N LYS A 66 12.37 -4.09 -10.62
CA LYS A 66 13.08 -3.34 -9.57
C LYS A 66 12.33 -2.09 -9.13
N SER A 67 11.10 -1.90 -9.60
CA SER A 67 10.23 -0.78 -9.25
C SER A 67 10.00 -0.67 -7.74
N PHE A 68 9.55 0.50 -7.30
CA PHE A 68 9.04 0.67 -5.95
C PHE A 68 7.54 0.42 -5.89
N ILE A 69 7.03 0.00 -4.73
CA ILE A 69 5.59 -0.18 -4.54
C ILE A 69 4.83 1.13 -4.85
N TYR A 70 5.38 2.30 -4.53
CA TYR A 70 4.75 3.58 -4.89
C TYR A 70 4.59 3.77 -6.42
N GLU A 71 5.43 3.15 -7.26
CA GLU A 71 5.33 3.20 -8.72
C GLU A 71 4.19 2.30 -9.20
N ASP A 72 4.01 1.14 -8.57
CA ASP A 72 2.86 0.27 -8.82
C ASP A 72 1.55 0.94 -8.38
N ILE A 73 1.55 1.62 -7.23
CA ILE A 73 0.40 2.41 -6.76
C ILE A 73 -0.01 3.45 -7.81
N GLU A 74 0.95 4.20 -8.36
CA GLU A 74 0.67 5.20 -9.38
C GLU A 74 0.04 4.59 -10.65
N ARG A 75 0.55 3.44 -11.09
CA ARG A 75 -0.04 2.72 -12.23
C ARG A 75 -1.47 2.22 -11.93
N ILE A 76 -1.75 1.78 -10.70
CA ILE A 76 -3.11 1.36 -10.27
C ILE A 76 -4.07 2.54 -10.25
N LEU A 77 -3.64 3.69 -9.71
CA LEU A 77 -4.43 4.92 -9.71
C LEU A 77 -4.71 5.40 -11.14
N ASN A 78 -3.73 5.32 -12.04
CA ASN A 78 -3.91 5.66 -13.46
C ASN A 78 -4.89 4.74 -14.20
N ALA A 79 -5.12 3.52 -13.70
CA ALA A 79 -6.15 2.62 -14.20
C ALA A 79 -7.55 2.92 -13.62
N GLY A 80 -7.71 3.97 -12.81
CA GLY A 80 -8.98 4.36 -12.20
C GLY A 80 -9.33 3.57 -10.94
N ILE A 81 -8.34 2.89 -10.32
CA ILE A 81 -8.57 2.01 -9.18
C ILE A 81 -8.09 2.68 -7.90
N ASN A 82 -8.96 2.76 -6.91
CA ASN A 82 -8.63 3.33 -5.60
C ASN A 82 -7.59 2.48 -4.86
N VAL A 83 -6.65 3.12 -4.16
CA VAL A 83 -5.60 2.43 -3.39
C VAL A 83 -5.62 2.83 -1.93
N TYR A 84 -5.59 1.83 -1.04
CA TYR A 84 -5.27 2.00 0.37
C TYR A 84 -3.84 1.52 0.58
N THR A 85 -3.00 2.32 1.24
CA THR A 85 -1.61 1.96 1.49
C THR A 85 -1.15 2.31 2.90
N SER A 86 -0.02 1.74 3.30
CA SER A 86 0.65 2.01 4.57
C SER A 86 2.10 2.44 4.31
N THR A 87 2.62 3.32 5.16
CA THR A 87 4.04 3.65 5.18
C THR A 87 4.46 4.25 6.51
N ASN A 88 5.76 4.15 6.80
CA ASN A 88 6.35 4.90 7.90
C ASN A 88 6.74 6.31 7.42
N LEU A 89 6.40 7.34 8.20
CA LEU A 89 6.67 8.73 7.84
C LEU A 89 8.15 9.01 7.51
N LYS A 90 9.09 8.34 8.19
CA LYS A 90 10.54 8.47 7.93
C LYS A 90 10.99 8.09 6.52
N ARG A 91 10.13 7.45 5.73
CA ARG A 91 10.43 7.06 4.34
C ARG A 91 10.30 8.23 3.37
N PHE A 92 9.56 9.29 3.69
CA PHE A 92 9.42 10.44 2.79
C PHE A 92 10.72 11.23 2.71
N GLN A 93 11.10 11.67 1.49
CA GLN A 93 12.39 12.32 1.21
C GLN A 93 12.76 13.43 2.21
N ASN A 94 11.85 14.39 2.44
CA ASN A 94 12.11 15.52 3.32
C ASN A 94 12.19 15.11 4.80
N VAL A 95 11.33 14.17 5.21
CA VAL A 95 11.31 13.67 6.59
C VAL A 95 12.54 12.82 6.88
N ASN A 96 12.99 12.02 5.92
CA ASN A 96 14.16 11.16 6.05
C ASN A 96 15.42 11.95 6.39
N SER A 97 15.59 13.15 5.81
CA SER A 97 16.71 14.04 6.14
C SER A 97 16.67 14.46 7.61
N SER A 98 15.53 14.96 8.08
CA SER A 98 15.34 15.37 9.48
C SER A 98 15.45 14.20 10.45
N PHE A 99 14.88 13.04 10.08
CA PHE A 99 14.97 11.81 10.87
C PHE A 99 16.42 11.31 11.00
N LYS A 100 17.21 11.41 9.93
CA LYS A 100 18.63 11.02 9.95
C LYS A 100 19.47 11.94 10.85
N GLU A 101 19.18 13.24 10.85
CA GLU A 101 19.84 14.21 11.74
C GLU A 101 19.61 13.85 13.22
N ILE A 102 18.36 13.51 13.58
CA ILE A 102 17.99 13.19 14.97
C ILE A 102 18.49 11.80 15.38
N SER A 103 18.30 10.79 14.52
CA SER A 103 18.52 9.39 14.91
C SER A 103 19.89 8.84 14.53
N GLY A 104 20.66 9.54 13.69
CA GLY A 104 21.87 9.01 13.04
C GLY A 104 21.59 7.92 11.98
N ILE A 105 20.34 7.48 11.84
CA ILE A 105 19.92 6.40 10.94
C ILE A 105 19.13 6.99 9.79
N GLY A 106 19.57 6.73 8.55
CA GLY A 106 18.90 7.17 7.34
C GLY A 106 18.33 6.01 6.52
N VAL A 107 17.24 6.27 5.81
CA VAL A 107 16.73 5.36 4.79
C VAL A 107 17.33 5.73 3.43
N LYS A 108 17.91 4.75 2.73
CA LYS A 108 18.43 4.94 1.36
C LYS A 108 17.33 5.06 0.31
N LYS A 109 16.28 4.27 0.47
CA LYS A 109 15.14 4.18 -0.45
C LYS A 109 13.97 4.99 0.09
N THR A 110 13.72 6.14 -0.53
CA THR A 110 12.75 7.15 -0.07
C THR A 110 11.53 7.23 -0.97
N ILE A 111 10.45 7.81 -0.44
CA ILE A 111 9.20 8.08 -1.15
C ILE A 111 9.16 9.57 -1.51
N PRO A 112 8.83 9.94 -2.76
CA PRO A 112 8.60 11.32 -3.15
C PRO A 112 7.48 11.98 -2.31
N ILE A 113 7.67 13.25 -1.93
CA ILE A 113 6.71 13.95 -1.07
C ILE A 113 5.32 14.11 -1.73
N ARG A 114 5.26 14.18 -3.07
CA ARG A 114 4.02 14.31 -3.87
C ARG A 114 2.96 13.27 -3.52
N PHE A 115 3.35 12.09 -3.04
CA PHE A 115 2.37 11.06 -2.66
C PHE A 115 1.52 11.44 -1.44
N LEU A 116 2.01 12.37 -0.59
CA LEU A 116 1.18 12.95 0.47
C LEU A 116 0.19 13.97 -0.10
N GLU A 117 0.60 14.75 -1.10
CA GLU A 117 -0.23 15.77 -1.75
C GLU A 117 -1.33 15.13 -2.62
N MET A 118 -1.02 13.99 -3.23
CA MET A 118 -1.95 13.22 -4.06
C MET A 118 -2.99 12.43 -3.24
N ALA A 119 -2.79 12.26 -1.93
CA ALA A 119 -3.65 11.42 -1.12
C ALA A 119 -4.96 12.14 -0.74
N ASP A 120 -6.10 11.58 -1.12
CA ASP A 120 -7.42 12.11 -0.73
C ASP A 120 -7.62 12.09 0.80
N ARG A 121 -7.02 11.10 1.49
CA ARG A 121 -7.10 10.94 2.93
C ARG A 121 -5.80 10.39 3.49
N ILE A 122 -5.37 10.97 4.61
CA ILE A 122 -4.23 10.50 5.39
C ILE A 122 -4.71 10.20 6.80
N VAL A 123 -4.46 8.98 7.27
CA VAL A 123 -4.70 8.59 8.66
C VAL A 123 -3.36 8.42 9.35
N PHE A 124 -3.10 9.24 10.37
CA PHE A 124 -1.92 9.10 11.21
C PHE A 124 -2.17 8.04 12.27
N VAL A 125 -1.31 7.02 12.33
CA VAL A 125 -1.37 5.97 13.35
C VAL A 125 -0.21 6.20 14.31
N ASP A 126 -0.53 6.55 15.56
CA ASP A 126 0.43 6.86 16.60
C ASP A 126 0.46 5.78 17.70
N ARG A 127 1.62 5.64 18.34
CA ARG A 127 1.81 4.80 19.52
C ARG A 127 2.83 5.48 20.44
N LYS A 128 2.50 5.57 21.74
CA LYS A 128 3.43 6.07 22.75
C LYS A 128 4.72 5.24 22.76
N PRO A 129 5.91 5.86 22.80
CA PRO A 129 7.14 5.18 23.15
C PRO A 129 6.97 4.52 24.53
N GLU A 130 7.43 3.29 24.66
CA GLU A 130 7.46 2.54 25.93
C GLU A 130 8.78 2.72 26.67
#